data_AF-A0A528IT55-F1
#
_entry.id   AF-A0A528IT55-F1
#
_cell.length_a   1.000
_cell.length_b   1.000
_cell.length_c   1.000
_cell.angle_alpha   90.00
_cell.angle_beta   90.00
_cell.angle_gamma   90.00
#
_symmetry.space_group_name_H-M   'P 1'
#
loop_
_entity.id
_entity.type
_entity.pdbx_description
1 polymer ?
#
loop_
_entity_poly.entity_id
_entity_poly.type
_entity_poly.pdbx_seq_one_letter_code
_entity_poly.pdbx_strand_id
1 'polypeptide(L)'
;GGDCAESFAEHGADNIRDFFRVFLQMSVVLTFAGAQPVVKVGRVAGQFAKPRSSDNETKGGVTLPSYRGDIINGIEFDAKSRIPDPARQEMAYRQSAATLNLLRAFAQGGYASLENVHQWMLGFVSDSPQGEKYESLANRITETMDFMKAVGITSETNYALRETDFYTSHEALLLGYEEALTRVDSMSGDWYATSGHMIWIGDRTRQPDHAHVEYCRGIKNPLGLKCGPSLTPDGLLQLIDLLNPENEPGRLTLIARFGSDKVADHLPKLLRAVKKEGRSVVWSSDPMHGNTIEAAGYKTRPFDRILKEVQTFF
;
A
#
# COMPACT_ATOMS: atom_id res chain seq x y z
N GLY A 1 1.88 1.24 -2.39
CA GLY A 1 1.57 0.21 -3.42
C GLY A 1 2.40 -1.04 -3.19
N GLY A 2 2.13 -2.17 -3.85
CA GLY A 2 2.87 -3.43 -3.67
C GLY A 2 1.96 -4.64 -3.74
N ASP A 3 2.41 -5.76 -3.20
CA ASP A 3 1.74 -7.05 -3.35
C ASP A 3 0.31 -7.03 -2.80
N CYS A 4 -0.55 -7.86 -3.42
CA CYS A 4 -1.90 -8.08 -2.92
C CYS A 4 -1.84 -8.85 -1.60
N ALA A 5 -1.04 -9.92 -1.54
CA ALA A 5 -0.41 -10.37 -0.30
C ALA A 5 0.93 -11.02 -0.64
N GLU A 6 1.89 -10.79 0.23
CA GLU A 6 3.20 -11.44 0.21
C GLU A 6 3.04 -12.94 0.45
N SER A 7 3.92 -13.74 -0.16
CA SER A 7 3.98 -15.18 0.03
C SER A 7 5.35 -15.62 0.57
N PHE A 8 5.35 -16.68 1.36
CA PHE A 8 6.58 -17.33 1.84
C PHE A 8 7.36 -17.99 0.69
N ALA A 9 6.67 -18.41 -0.38
CA ALA A 9 7.32 -19.04 -1.53
C ALA A 9 8.06 -18.04 -2.43
N GLU A 10 7.63 -16.77 -2.45
CA GLU A 10 8.16 -15.72 -3.33
C GLU A 10 9.16 -14.80 -2.62
N HIS A 11 9.74 -15.26 -1.51
CA HIS A 11 10.72 -14.51 -0.73
C HIS A 11 12.13 -14.60 -1.34
N GLY A 12 12.46 -13.62 -2.19
CA GLY A 12 13.78 -13.52 -2.83
C GLY A 12 14.27 -12.07 -2.91
N ALA A 13 15.59 -11.89 -2.78
CA ALA A 13 16.21 -10.57 -2.84
C ALA A 13 15.94 -9.85 -4.17
N ASP A 14 15.92 -10.59 -5.27
CA ASP A 14 15.60 -10.06 -6.60
C ASP A 14 14.16 -9.53 -6.69
N ASN A 15 13.19 -10.26 -6.14
CA ASN A 15 11.79 -9.82 -6.09
C ASN A 15 11.64 -8.53 -5.29
N ILE A 16 12.30 -8.45 -4.12
CA ILE A 16 12.27 -7.25 -3.26
C ILE A 16 12.93 -6.06 -3.97
N ARG A 17 14.08 -6.28 -4.61
CA ARG A 17 14.78 -5.25 -5.40
C ARG A 17 13.90 -4.75 -6.54
N ASP A 18 13.30 -5.65 -7.30
CA ASP A 18 12.53 -5.30 -8.49
C ASP A 18 11.22 -4.60 -8.12
N PHE A 19 10.57 -5.01 -7.03
CA PHE A 19 9.47 -4.26 -6.40
C PHE A 19 9.90 -2.84 -6.04
N PHE A 20 11.03 -2.69 -5.35
CA PHE A 20 11.54 -1.39 -4.94
C PHE A 20 11.90 -0.50 -6.14
N ARG A 21 12.50 -1.07 -7.19
CA ARG A 21 12.83 -0.39 -8.45
C ARG A 21 11.59 0.20 -9.12
N VAL A 22 10.50 -0.57 -9.24
CA VAL A 22 9.24 -0.07 -9.80
C VAL A 22 8.69 1.08 -8.95
N PHE A 23 8.81 0.96 -7.63
CA PHE A 23 8.38 2.01 -6.71
C PHE A 23 9.15 3.33 -6.91
N LEU A 24 10.46 3.25 -7.09
CA LEU A 24 11.31 4.40 -7.36
C LEU A 24 10.99 5.04 -8.72
N GLN A 25 10.86 4.24 -9.78
CA GLN A 25 10.47 4.71 -11.12
C GLN A 25 9.17 5.50 -11.07
N MET A 26 8.12 4.95 -10.46
CA MET A 26 6.84 5.64 -10.31
C MET A 26 6.98 6.93 -9.50
N SER A 27 7.74 6.89 -8.40
CA SER A 27 7.88 8.04 -7.52
C SER A 27 8.57 9.22 -8.19
N VAL A 28 9.58 8.97 -9.03
CA VAL A 28 10.31 10.02 -9.75
C VAL A 28 9.43 10.66 -10.82
N VAL A 29 8.70 9.85 -11.59
CA VAL A 29 7.71 10.32 -12.57
C VAL A 29 6.65 11.19 -11.91
N LEU A 30 6.08 10.75 -10.78
CA LEU A 30 5.07 11.50 -10.04
C LEU A 30 5.62 12.79 -9.42
N THR A 31 6.84 12.76 -8.89
CA THR A 31 7.52 13.94 -8.32
C THR A 31 7.75 14.99 -9.39
N PHE A 32 8.26 14.58 -10.56
CA PHE A 32 8.55 15.46 -11.67
C PHE A 32 7.26 16.05 -12.27
N ALA A 33 6.27 15.21 -12.57
CA ALA A 33 5.03 15.66 -13.20
C ALA A 33 4.15 16.49 -12.26
N GLY A 34 4.15 16.16 -10.96
CA GLY A 34 3.37 16.85 -9.94
C GLY A 34 4.06 18.07 -9.34
N ALA A 35 5.37 18.24 -9.54
CA ALA A 35 6.20 19.26 -8.89
C ALA A 35 6.00 19.33 -7.36
N GLN A 36 5.80 18.18 -6.72
CA GLN A 36 5.56 18.03 -5.29
C GLN A 36 6.29 16.79 -4.75
N PRO A 37 6.73 16.78 -3.48
CA PRO A 37 7.31 15.60 -2.85
C PRO A 37 6.35 14.41 -2.85
N VAL A 38 6.86 13.21 -3.17
CA VAL A 38 6.10 11.96 -3.13
C VAL A 38 6.54 11.09 -1.97
N VAL A 39 5.64 10.86 -1.01
CA VAL A 39 5.85 9.94 0.13
C VAL A 39 5.71 8.49 -0.35
N LYS A 40 6.73 7.67 -0.09
CA LYS A 40 6.82 6.29 -0.60
C LYS A 40 6.38 5.30 0.47
N VAL A 41 5.18 4.73 0.32
CA VAL A 41 4.64 3.72 1.25
C VAL A 41 4.35 2.40 0.53
N GLY A 42 5.18 1.41 0.81
CA GLY A 42 5.10 0.05 0.27
C GLY A 42 4.09 -0.83 1.01
N ARG A 43 3.34 -1.65 0.27
CA ARG A 43 2.59 -2.79 0.80
C ARG A 43 3.55 -3.98 0.83
N VAL A 44 4.35 -4.07 1.88
CA VAL A 44 5.51 -4.97 1.95
C VAL A 44 5.96 -5.13 3.40
N ALA A 45 6.67 -6.21 3.70
CA ALA A 45 7.19 -6.57 5.02
C ALA A 45 6.10 -6.68 6.09
N GLY A 46 4.96 -7.29 5.76
CA GLY A 46 3.87 -7.54 6.70
C GLY A 46 2.52 -7.87 6.07
N GLN A 47 2.38 -7.74 4.75
CA GLN A 47 1.13 -7.87 4.01
C GLN A 47 0.80 -9.34 3.69
N PHE A 48 0.81 -10.22 4.70
CA PHE A 48 0.57 -11.66 4.52
C PHE A 48 -0.89 -12.06 4.66
N ALA A 49 -1.67 -11.36 5.49
CA ALA A 49 -3.06 -11.72 5.77
C ALA A 49 -4.02 -11.24 4.64
N LYS A 50 -5.04 -12.04 4.34
CA LYS A 50 -6.06 -11.74 3.32
C LYS A 50 -7.49 -11.92 3.85
N PRO A 51 -8.35 -10.89 3.78
CA PRO A 51 -9.75 -11.06 4.11
C PRO A 51 -10.45 -11.86 2.99
N ARG A 52 -11.42 -12.70 3.35
CA ARG A 52 -12.15 -13.56 2.41
C ARG A 52 -13.64 -13.25 2.44
N SER A 53 -14.29 -13.37 1.29
CA SER A 53 -15.75 -13.19 1.15
C SER A 53 -16.55 -14.39 1.64
N SER A 54 -15.92 -15.55 1.77
CA SER A 54 -16.50 -16.80 2.24
C SER A 54 -15.49 -17.51 3.12
N ASP A 55 -15.96 -18.13 4.19
CA ASP A 55 -15.13 -18.93 5.09
C ASP A 55 -14.62 -20.20 4.41
N ASN A 56 -15.32 -20.68 3.38
CA ASN A 56 -14.98 -21.89 2.64
C ASN A 56 -14.80 -21.63 1.14
N GLU A 57 -14.01 -22.50 0.50
CA GLU A 57 -13.76 -22.56 -0.93
C GLU A 57 -14.08 -23.97 -1.44
N THR A 58 -14.84 -24.07 -2.53
CA THR A 58 -15.24 -25.33 -3.14
C THR A 58 -14.61 -25.48 -4.52
N LYS A 59 -13.90 -26.59 -4.76
CA LYS A 59 -13.34 -26.96 -6.08
C LYS A 59 -13.58 -28.44 -6.33
N GLY A 60 -14.07 -28.78 -7.52
CA GLY A 60 -14.30 -30.18 -7.92
C GLY A 60 -15.21 -30.94 -6.94
N GLY A 61 -16.20 -30.28 -6.33
CA GLY A 61 -17.11 -30.88 -5.35
C GLY A 61 -16.56 -31.00 -3.91
N VAL A 62 -15.29 -30.71 -3.67
CA VAL A 62 -14.68 -30.71 -2.34
C VAL A 62 -14.72 -29.31 -1.76
N THR A 63 -15.13 -29.18 -0.49
CA THR A 63 -15.19 -27.89 0.23
C THR A 63 -14.19 -27.87 1.38
N LEU A 64 -13.32 -26.85 1.40
CA LEU A 64 -12.28 -26.66 2.43
C LEU A 64 -12.32 -25.21 2.95
N PRO A 65 -11.74 -24.93 4.14
CA PRO A 65 -11.55 -23.56 4.59
C PRO A 65 -10.81 -22.71 3.54
N SER A 66 -11.23 -21.47 3.37
CA SER A 66 -10.58 -20.52 2.48
C SER A 66 -9.13 -20.27 2.89
N TYR A 67 -8.23 -20.16 1.91
CA TYR A 67 -6.90 -19.60 2.13
C TYR A 67 -7.00 -18.14 2.61
N ARG A 68 -6.40 -17.81 3.75
CA ARG A 68 -6.47 -16.47 4.38
C ARG A 68 -5.12 -15.75 4.39
N GLY A 69 -4.18 -16.21 3.57
CA GLY A 69 -2.82 -15.68 3.56
C GLY A 69 -1.83 -16.55 4.31
N ASP A 70 -0.57 -16.48 3.93
CA ASP A 70 0.48 -17.42 4.39
C ASP A 70 0.74 -17.34 5.90
N ILE A 71 0.39 -16.22 6.54
CA ILE A 71 0.44 -16.03 8.00
C ILE A 71 -0.62 -16.85 8.75
N ILE A 72 -1.68 -17.31 8.08
CA ILE A 72 -2.76 -18.11 8.68
C ILE A 72 -2.67 -19.57 8.22
N ASN A 73 -2.71 -19.83 6.91
CA ASN A 73 -2.74 -21.18 6.34
C ASN A 73 -2.08 -21.21 4.95
N GLY A 74 -1.94 -22.40 4.37
CA GLY A 74 -1.31 -22.61 3.05
C GLY A 74 -2.25 -22.39 1.87
N ILE A 75 -1.70 -22.00 0.72
CA ILE A 75 -2.46 -21.74 -0.52
C ILE A 75 -3.03 -23.01 -1.15
N GLU A 76 -2.31 -24.13 -1.00
CA GLU A 76 -2.65 -25.44 -1.55
C GLU A 76 -4.08 -25.87 -1.18
N PHE A 77 -4.80 -26.46 -2.12
CA PHE A 77 -6.18 -26.89 -1.94
C PHE A 77 -6.26 -28.32 -1.39
N ASP A 78 -5.74 -28.51 -0.18
CA ASP A 78 -5.81 -29.76 0.57
C ASP A 78 -6.16 -29.53 2.04
N ALA A 79 -6.72 -30.54 2.71
CA ALA A 79 -7.23 -30.40 4.06
C ALA A 79 -6.14 -30.02 5.08
N LYS A 80 -4.90 -30.50 4.91
CA LYS A 80 -3.79 -30.24 5.84
C LYS A 80 -3.33 -28.79 5.71
N SER A 81 -3.14 -28.31 4.48
CA SER A 81 -2.67 -26.94 4.21
C SER A 81 -3.67 -25.88 4.65
N ARG A 82 -4.98 -26.17 4.64
CA ARG A 82 -6.02 -25.21 4.99
C ARG A 82 -6.28 -25.04 6.50
N ILE A 83 -5.72 -25.90 7.35
CA ILE A 83 -5.79 -25.74 8.81
C ILE A 83 -4.94 -24.53 9.23
N PRO A 84 -5.49 -23.57 10.00
CA PRO A 84 -4.71 -22.48 10.56
C PRO A 84 -3.56 -22.97 11.44
N ASP A 85 -2.36 -22.44 11.22
CA ASP A 85 -1.15 -22.82 11.96
C ASP A 85 -0.50 -21.57 12.58
N PRO A 86 -0.50 -21.42 13.93
CA PRO A 86 0.06 -20.24 14.59
C PRO A 86 1.57 -20.08 14.38
N ALA A 87 2.33 -21.15 14.10
CA ALA A 87 3.76 -21.06 13.84
C ALA A 87 4.08 -20.22 12.59
N ARG A 88 3.10 -20.04 11.69
CA ARG A 88 3.21 -19.17 10.51
C ARG A 88 3.38 -17.70 10.86
N GLN A 89 2.94 -17.26 12.04
CA GLN A 89 3.16 -15.89 12.51
C GLN A 89 4.65 -15.60 12.75
N GLU A 90 5.41 -16.57 13.29
CA GLU A 90 6.86 -16.43 13.43
C GLU A 90 7.56 -16.35 12.08
N MET A 91 7.11 -17.14 11.10
CA MET A 91 7.66 -17.09 9.74
C MET A 91 7.37 -15.74 9.07
N ALA A 92 6.13 -15.25 9.17
CA ALA A 92 5.76 -13.94 8.66
C ALA A 92 6.61 -12.83 9.29
N TYR A 93 6.86 -12.88 10.61
CA TYR A 93 7.75 -11.95 11.28
C TYR A 93 9.19 -12.00 10.74
N ARG A 94 9.78 -13.20 10.63
CA ARG A 94 11.15 -13.37 10.12
C ARG A 94 11.30 -12.82 8.69
N GLN A 95 10.35 -13.14 7.82
CA GLN A 95 10.34 -12.65 6.44
C GLN A 95 10.15 -11.13 6.38
N SER A 96 9.25 -10.58 7.21
CA SER A 96 9.04 -9.12 7.31
C SER A 96 10.33 -8.41 7.72
N ALA A 97 11.01 -8.90 8.76
CA ALA A 97 12.26 -8.33 9.25
C ALA A 97 13.38 -8.38 8.20
N ALA A 98 13.55 -9.54 7.53
CA ALA A 98 14.54 -9.69 6.46
C ALA A 98 14.26 -8.76 5.27
N THR A 99 12.99 -8.68 4.85
CA THR A 99 12.54 -7.82 3.75
C THR A 99 12.77 -6.34 4.06
N LEU A 100 12.35 -5.88 5.25
CA LEU A 100 12.55 -4.49 5.67
C LEU A 100 14.03 -4.14 5.82
N ASN A 101 14.85 -5.06 6.34
CA ASN A 101 16.29 -4.85 6.42
C ASN A 101 16.92 -4.60 5.04
N LEU A 102 16.55 -5.43 4.05
CA LEU A 102 17.04 -5.27 2.68
C LEU A 102 16.52 -3.97 2.03
N LEU A 103 15.25 -3.62 2.25
CA LEU A 103 14.68 -2.36 1.74
C LEU A 103 15.37 -1.13 2.33
N ARG A 104 15.70 -1.14 3.64
CA ARG A 104 16.50 -0.07 4.26
C ARG A 104 17.88 0.03 3.63
N ALA A 105 18.52 -1.10 3.37
CA ALA A 105 19.81 -1.13 2.68
C ALA A 105 19.72 -0.57 1.25
N PHE A 106 18.66 -0.83 0.50
CA PHE A 106 18.48 -0.21 -0.83
C PHE A 106 18.16 1.28 -0.76
N ALA A 107 17.30 1.68 0.19
CA ALA A 107 16.87 3.06 0.35
C ALA A 107 18.01 4.01 0.76
N GLN A 108 18.94 3.53 1.59
CA GLN A 108 20.04 4.32 2.15
C GLN A 108 21.41 3.98 1.52
N GLY A 109 21.60 2.77 1.00
CA GLY A 109 22.87 2.28 0.47
C GLY A 109 23.22 2.76 -0.94
N GLY A 110 22.54 3.78 -1.47
CA GLY A 110 22.79 4.36 -2.78
C GLY A 110 22.04 3.70 -3.95
N TYR A 111 21.37 2.57 -3.73
CA TYR A 111 20.49 2.00 -4.77
C TYR A 111 19.34 2.96 -5.11
N ALA A 112 18.87 3.79 -4.17
CA ALA A 112 17.83 4.78 -4.42
C ALA A 112 18.32 6.13 -4.96
N SER A 113 19.60 6.28 -5.28
CA SER A 113 20.17 7.54 -5.78
C SER A 113 19.50 7.98 -7.09
N LEU A 114 19.13 9.26 -7.18
CA LEU A 114 18.52 9.83 -8.38
C LEU A 114 19.44 9.83 -9.59
N GLU A 115 20.75 9.65 -9.39
CA GLU A 115 21.69 9.48 -10.51
C GLU A 115 21.47 8.17 -11.26
N ASN A 116 20.88 7.16 -10.61
CA ASN A 116 20.56 5.88 -11.23
C ASN A 116 19.22 5.90 -11.99
N VAL A 117 18.48 7.02 -11.96
CA VAL A 117 17.14 7.16 -12.57
C VAL A 117 17.12 6.80 -14.05
N HIS A 118 18.17 7.18 -14.78
CA HIS A 118 18.30 6.86 -16.20
C HIS A 118 18.37 5.35 -16.44
N GLN A 119 19.12 4.60 -15.61
CA GLN A 119 19.22 3.15 -15.69
C GLN A 119 17.89 2.47 -15.40
N TRP A 120 17.10 3.01 -14.48
CA TRP A 120 15.78 2.45 -14.19
C TRP A 120 14.80 2.73 -15.32
N MET A 121 14.78 3.92 -15.89
CA MET A 121 13.76 4.30 -16.87
C MET A 121 13.97 3.66 -18.24
N LEU A 122 15.21 3.57 -18.73
CA LEU A 122 15.45 3.07 -20.10
C LEU A 122 15.11 1.58 -20.28
N GLY A 123 15.26 0.76 -19.25
CA GLY A 123 15.10 -0.69 -19.36
C GLY A 123 13.69 -1.19 -19.72
N PHE A 124 12.64 -0.38 -19.54
CA PHE A 124 11.26 -0.77 -19.91
C PHE A 124 10.71 -0.02 -21.14
N VAL A 125 11.33 1.12 -21.49
CA VAL A 125 10.86 2.00 -22.57
C VAL A 125 11.24 1.43 -23.94
N SER A 126 12.37 0.73 -24.04
CA SER A 126 12.90 0.18 -25.30
C SER A 126 11.97 -0.81 -26.00
N ASP A 127 11.11 -1.51 -25.26
CA ASP A 127 10.27 -2.61 -25.79
C ASP A 127 8.76 -2.31 -25.76
N SER A 128 8.37 -1.08 -25.43
CA SER A 128 6.96 -0.70 -25.24
C SER A 128 6.36 0.01 -26.46
N PRO A 129 5.15 -0.35 -26.95
CA PRO A 129 4.43 0.39 -27.99
C PRO A 129 4.10 1.84 -27.61
N GLN A 130 4.14 2.17 -26.31
CA GLN A 130 3.96 3.53 -25.79
C GLN A 130 5.29 4.21 -25.43
N GLY A 131 6.43 3.62 -25.84
CA GLY A 131 7.78 4.03 -25.49
C GLY A 131 8.04 5.52 -25.72
N GLU A 132 7.63 6.07 -26.86
CA GLU A 132 7.88 7.49 -27.22
C GLU A 132 7.38 8.49 -26.15
N LYS A 133 6.20 8.26 -25.56
CA LYS A 133 5.65 9.15 -24.53
C LYS A 133 6.44 9.07 -23.22
N TYR A 134 6.88 7.87 -22.85
CA TYR A 134 7.71 7.67 -21.66
C TYR A 134 9.15 8.15 -21.88
N GLU A 135 9.68 8.00 -23.09
CA GLU A 135 11.01 8.45 -23.49
C GLU A 135 11.13 9.97 -23.39
N SER A 136 10.14 10.72 -23.89
CA SER A 136 10.13 12.18 -23.75
C SER A 136 10.18 12.63 -22.29
N LEU A 137 9.42 11.98 -21.40
CA LEU A 137 9.44 12.28 -19.97
C LEU A 137 10.79 11.91 -19.33
N ALA A 138 11.32 10.73 -19.67
CA ALA A 138 12.60 10.25 -19.19
C ALA A 138 13.74 11.21 -19.56
N ASN A 139 13.76 11.68 -20.81
CA ASN A 139 14.74 12.65 -21.31
C ASN A 139 14.67 13.97 -20.53
N ARG A 140 13.47 14.49 -20.27
CA ARG A 140 13.29 15.72 -19.48
C ARG A 140 13.78 15.58 -18.04
N ILE A 141 13.58 14.42 -17.43
CA ILE A 141 14.12 14.14 -16.08
C ILE A 141 15.65 14.09 -16.14
N THR A 142 16.23 13.44 -17.15
CA THR A 142 17.69 13.41 -17.36
C THR A 142 18.27 14.82 -17.54
N GLU A 143 17.69 15.65 -18.41
CA GLU A 143 18.11 17.06 -18.60
C GLU A 143 18.05 17.86 -17.29
N THR A 144 17.04 17.61 -16.46
CA THR A 144 16.90 18.28 -15.15
C THR A 144 18.01 17.86 -14.19
N MET A 145 18.34 16.56 -14.15
CA MET A 145 19.44 16.05 -13.33
C MET A 145 20.79 16.59 -13.82
N ASP A 146 21.01 16.69 -15.14
CA ASP A 146 22.22 17.27 -15.72
C ASP A 146 22.35 18.76 -15.39
N PHE A 147 21.24 19.51 -15.42
CA PHE A 147 21.21 20.91 -14.98
C PHE A 147 21.56 21.05 -13.50
N MET A 148 20.95 20.23 -12.63
CA MET A 148 21.26 20.22 -11.19
C MET A 148 22.76 19.96 -10.96
N LYS A 149 23.32 18.98 -11.66
CA LYS A 149 24.75 18.68 -11.61
C LYS A 149 25.62 19.85 -12.08
N ALA A 150 25.24 20.50 -13.19
CA ALA A 150 25.97 21.65 -13.74
C ALA A 150 26.00 22.87 -12.80
N VAL A 151 24.98 23.06 -11.97
CA VAL A 151 24.95 24.12 -10.94
C VAL A 151 25.50 23.68 -9.58
N GLY A 152 26.13 22.50 -9.51
CA GLY A 152 26.82 21.99 -8.33
C GLY A 152 25.93 21.26 -7.31
N ILE A 153 24.72 20.84 -7.71
CA ILE A 153 23.81 20.04 -6.90
C ILE A 153 23.94 18.57 -7.34
N THR A 154 24.65 17.76 -6.57
CA THR A 154 24.94 16.34 -6.89
C THR A 154 24.68 15.42 -5.71
N SER A 155 24.72 14.10 -5.90
CA SER A 155 24.51 13.15 -4.82
C SER A 155 25.62 13.17 -3.74
N GLU A 156 26.82 13.65 -4.07
CA GLU A 156 27.93 13.85 -3.12
C GLU A 156 27.75 15.10 -2.26
N THR A 157 27.12 16.14 -2.81
CA THR A 157 26.93 17.44 -2.14
C THR A 157 25.56 17.55 -1.47
N ASN A 158 24.59 16.72 -1.89
CA ASN A 158 23.22 16.75 -1.38
C ASN A 158 22.68 15.34 -1.10
N TYR A 159 22.57 15.01 0.18
CA TYR A 159 22.10 13.71 0.66
C TYR A 159 20.69 13.35 0.19
N ALA A 160 19.81 14.35 -0.01
CA ALA A 160 18.45 14.13 -0.47
C ALA A 160 18.36 13.60 -1.91
N LEU A 161 19.46 13.64 -2.68
CA LEU A 161 19.56 13.03 -4.02
C LEU A 161 20.11 11.61 -3.98
N ARG A 162 20.81 11.24 -2.90
CA ARG A 162 21.48 9.95 -2.75
C ARG A 162 20.58 8.90 -2.12
N GLU A 163 19.72 9.32 -1.21
CA GLU A 163 18.89 8.44 -0.39
C GLU A 163 17.43 8.87 -0.43
N THR A 164 16.54 7.94 -0.07
CA THR A 164 15.11 8.25 0.02
C THR A 164 14.48 7.53 1.19
N ASP A 165 13.48 8.15 1.81
CA ASP A 165 12.66 7.48 2.81
C ASP A 165 11.71 6.49 2.14
N PHE A 166 11.65 5.29 2.71
CA PHE A 166 10.71 4.25 2.31
C PHE A 166 10.03 3.65 3.53
N TYR A 167 8.70 3.71 3.51
CA TYR A 167 7.86 3.24 4.61
C TYR A 167 7.12 1.96 4.22
N THR A 168 6.78 1.16 5.22
CA THR A 168 6.04 -0.11 5.05
C THR A 168 4.60 0.04 5.53
N SER A 169 3.72 -0.76 4.95
CA SER A 169 2.33 -0.83 5.32
C SER A 169 1.69 -2.18 5.03
N HIS A 170 0.68 -2.51 5.82
CA HIS A 170 -0.17 -3.67 5.62
C HIS A 170 -1.55 -3.46 6.24
N GLU A 171 -2.50 -4.33 5.89
CA GLU A 171 -3.81 -4.39 6.54
C GLU A 171 -3.65 -4.96 7.95
N ALA A 172 -4.08 -4.20 8.96
CA ALA A 172 -4.15 -4.66 10.34
C ALA A 172 -5.30 -5.66 10.46
N LEU A 173 -5.10 -6.90 10.01
CA LEU A 173 -6.17 -7.90 9.90
C LEU A 173 -6.14 -8.93 11.01
N LEU A 174 -4.96 -9.51 11.28
CA LEU A 174 -4.76 -10.55 12.29
C LEU A 174 -4.35 -9.90 13.62
N LEU A 175 -5.33 -9.45 14.41
CA LEU A 175 -5.07 -8.59 15.56
C LEU A 175 -4.14 -9.19 16.62
N GLY A 176 -4.12 -10.52 16.81
CA GLY A 176 -3.16 -11.14 17.72
C GLY A 176 -1.70 -10.97 17.29
N TYR A 177 -1.44 -10.89 15.99
CA TYR A 177 -0.11 -10.58 15.44
C TYR A 177 0.22 -9.09 15.63
N GLU A 178 -0.75 -8.21 15.38
CA GLU A 178 -0.57 -6.77 15.55
C GLU A 178 -0.33 -6.40 17.02
N GLU A 179 -1.11 -6.97 17.94
CA GLU A 179 -0.98 -6.81 19.39
C GLU A 179 0.41 -7.21 19.87
N ALA A 180 0.91 -8.40 19.45
CA ALA A 180 2.24 -8.88 19.83
C ALA A 180 3.40 -7.96 19.38
N LEU A 181 3.17 -7.18 18.31
CA LEU A 181 4.12 -6.21 17.77
C LEU A 181 3.80 -4.76 18.17
N THR A 182 2.83 -4.54 19.05
CA THR A 182 2.54 -3.20 19.57
C THR A 182 3.47 -2.89 20.74
N ARG A 183 4.07 -1.69 20.75
CA ARG A 183 5.05 -1.27 21.75
C ARG A 183 4.73 0.12 22.28
N VAL A 184 5.14 0.38 23.52
CA VAL A 184 5.15 1.72 24.10
C VAL A 184 6.43 2.41 23.67
N ASP A 185 6.31 3.61 23.10
CA ASP A 185 7.45 4.48 22.85
C ASP A 185 8.02 4.99 24.18
N SER A 186 9.33 4.87 24.36
CA SER A 186 9.98 5.14 25.65
C SER A 186 10.03 6.63 26.02
N MET A 187 9.81 7.53 25.07
CA MET A 187 9.86 8.98 25.29
C MET A 187 8.47 9.56 25.54
N SER A 188 7.51 9.23 24.69
CA SER A 188 6.14 9.75 24.74
C SER A 188 5.20 8.95 25.64
N GLY A 189 5.48 7.66 25.85
CA GLY A 189 4.56 6.73 26.51
C GLY A 189 3.39 6.29 25.63
N ASP A 190 3.37 6.71 24.36
CA ASP A 190 2.33 6.35 23.41
C ASP A 190 2.52 4.94 22.84
N TRP A 191 1.42 4.32 22.42
CA TRP A 191 1.43 3.01 21.79
C TRP A 191 1.60 3.11 20.28
N TYR A 192 2.48 2.28 19.71
CA TYR A 192 2.69 2.15 18.27
C TYR A 192 2.64 0.68 17.86
N ALA A 193 1.93 0.39 16.77
CA ALA A 193 2.09 -0.86 16.04
C ALA A 193 3.46 -0.84 15.35
N THR A 194 4.40 -1.66 15.82
CA THR A 194 5.76 -1.74 15.24
C THR A 194 5.88 -2.80 14.14
N SER A 195 4.74 -3.37 13.71
CA SER A 195 4.62 -4.29 12.58
C SER A 195 4.74 -3.58 11.22
N GLY A 196 4.41 -2.29 11.14
CA GLY A 196 4.47 -1.48 9.93
C GLY A 196 4.45 0.01 10.27
N HIS A 197 4.93 0.87 9.38
CA HIS A 197 4.95 2.32 9.65
C HIS A 197 3.53 2.89 9.58
N MET A 198 2.80 2.53 8.54
CA MET A 198 1.39 2.86 8.35
C MET A 198 0.59 1.55 8.29
N ILE A 199 -0.55 1.47 8.96
CA ILE A 199 -1.44 0.31 8.87
C ILE A 199 -2.85 0.74 8.46
N TRP A 200 -3.59 -0.12 7.76
CA TRP A 200 -4.95 0.22 7.34
C TRP A 200 -6.01 -0.77 7.82
N ILE A 201 -7.24 -0.26 7.92
CA ILE A 201 -8.45 -1.02 8.16
C ILE A 201 -9.12 -1.34 6.81
N GLY A 202 -9.41 -2.61 6.60
CA GLY A 202 -10.05 -3.12 5.39
C GLY A 202 -11.52 -2.73 5.27
N ASP A 203 -12.07 -2.81 4.04
CA ASP A 203 -13.48 -2.47 3.79
C ASP A 203 -14.47 -3.43 4.48
N ARG A 204 -14.01 -4.62 4.88
CA ARG A 204 -14.80 -5.66 5.57
C ARG A 204 -14.66 -5.62 7.09
N THR A 205 -13.71 -4.84 7.61
CA THR A 205 -13.32 -4.83 9.03
C THR A 205 -13.42 -3.44 9.66
N ARG A 206 -14.11 -2.50 9.00
CA ARG A 206 -14.26 -1.10 9.43
C ARG A 206 -15.57 -0.81 10.15
N GLN A 207 -16.14 -1.79 10.84
CA GLN A 207 -17.33 -1.57 11.66
C GLN A 207 -16.93 -0.72 12.89
N PRO A 208 -17.60 0.41 13.17
CA PRO A 208 -17.20 1.35 14.23
C PRO A 208 -17.05 0.73 15.62
N ASP A 209 -17.82 -0.32 15.92
CA ASP A 209 -17.91 -1.02 17.21
C ASP A 209 -17.12 -2.34 17.25
N HIS A 210 -16.29 -2.61 16.23
CA HIS A 210 -15.51 -3.84 16.14
C HIS A 210 -14.03 -3.65 16.52
N ALA A 211 -13.38 -4.79 16.80
CA ALA A 211 -12.02 -4.87 17.32
C ALA A 211 -10.96 -4.15 16.47
N HIS A 212 -11.08 -4.11 15.14
CA HIS A 212 -10.10 -3.45 14.28
C HIS A 212 -10.10 -1.93 14.44
N VAL A 213 -11.28 -1.31 14.55
CA VAL A 213 -11.40 0.13 14.81
C VAL A 213 -10.91 0.44 16.21
N GLU A 214 -11.26 -0.40 17.21
CA GLU A 214 -10.78 -0.24 18.58
C GLU A 214 -9.25 -0.33 18.70
N TYR A 215 -8.64 -1.32 18.06
CA TYR A 215 -7.18 -1.46 18.01
C TYR A 215 -6.52 -0.24 17.38
N CYS A 216 -6.96 0.16 16.18
CA CYS A 216 -6.38 1.31 15.48
C CYS A 216 -6.62 2.65 16.18
N ARG A 217 -7.71 2.78 16.97
CA ARG A 217 -7.97 3.95 17.82
C ARG A 217 -6.89 4.14 18.88
N GLY A 218 -6.31 3.05 19.40
CA GLY A 218 -5.35 3.07 20.50
C GLY A 218 -3.88 3.34 20.12
N ILE A 219 -3.52 3.23 18.83
CA ILE A 219 -2.13 3.39 18.38
C ILE A 219 -1.87 4.76 17.73
N LYS A 220 -0.62 5.22 17.70
CA LYS A 220 -0.20 6.51 17.14
C LYS A 220 0.29 6.48 15.69
N ASN A 221 0.40 5.31 15.06
CA ASN A 221 0.73 5.20 13.64
C ASN A 221 -0.21 6.03 12.74
N PRO A 222 0.26 6.58 11.61
CA PRO A 222 -0.64 7.03 10.55
C PRO A 222 -1.51 5.85 10.08
N LEU A 223 -2.79 6.13 9.88
CA LEU A 223 -3.80 5.12 9.59
C LEU A 223 -4.35 5.24 8.17
N GLY A 224 -4.78 4.11 7.63
CA GLY A 224 -5.56 4.05 6.40
C GLY A 224 -6.94 3.47 6.65
N LEU A 225 -7.92 3.94 5.90
CA LEU A 225 -9.28 3.43 5.94
C LEU A 225 -9.80 3.19 4.53
N LYS A 226 -10.09 1.92 4.22
CA LYS A 226 -10.66 1.56 2.92
C LYS A 226 -12.11 2.07 2.81
N CYS A 227 -12.36 2.88 1.79
CA CYS A 227 -13.66 3.48 1.50
C CYS A 227 -14.27 2.82 0.26
N GLY A 228 -15.15 1.84 0.47
CA GLY A 228 -15.89 1.16 -0.59
C GLY A 228 -17.31 1.72 -0.81
N PRO A 229 -18.04 1.21 -1.83
CA PRO A 229 -19.37 1.69 -2.19
C PRO A 229 -20.45 1.59 -1.10
N SER A 230 -20.25 0.76 -0.08
CA SER A 230 -21.19 0.62 1.05
C SER A 230 -21.01 1.69 2.13
N LEU A 231 -19.96 2.51 2.06
CA LEU A 231 -19.71 3.56 3.05
C LEU A 231 -20.61 4.78 2.81
N THR A 232 -21.36 5.19 3.83
CA THR A 232 -22.18 6.40 3.82
C THR A 232 -21.40 7.60 4.34
N PRO A 233 -21.82 8.84 4.03
CA PRO A 233 -21.22 10.05 4.59
C PRO A 233 -21.19 10.06 6.13
N ASP A 234 -22.31 9.76 6.79
CA ASP A 234 -22.41 9.76 8.25
C ASP A 234 -21.52 8.68 8.87
N GLY A 235 -21.51 7.48 8.27
CA GLY A 235 -20.64 6.39 8.71
C GLY A 235 -19.15 6.72 8.54
N LEU A 236 -18.78 7.47 7.49
CA LEU A 236 -17.41 7.94 7.31
C LEU A 236 -17.05 8.96 8.39
N LEU A 237 -17.91 9.93 8.67
CA LEU A 237 -17.67 10.94 9.71
C LEU A 237 -17.48 10.29 11.09
N GLN A 238 -18.34 9.32 11.44
CA GLN A 238 -18.19 8.54 12.68
C GLN A 238 -16.83 7.83 12.75
N LEU A 239 -16.38 7.22 11.66
CA LEU A 239 -15.07 6.55 11.62
C LEU A 239 -13.90 7.54 11.72
N ILE A 240 -14.02 8.72 11.12
CA ILE A 240 -13.01 9.78 11.26
C ILE A 240 -12.93 10.25 12.71
N ASP A 241 -14.06 10.46 13.37
CA ASP A 241 -14.13 10.86 14.78
C ASP A 241 -13.46 9.84 15.70
N LEU A 242 -13.63 8.55 15.43
CA LEU A 242 -13.01 7.49 16.21
C LEU A 242 -11.50 7.38 15.97
N LEU A 243 -11.02 7.57 14.73
CA LEU A 243 -9.64 7.27 14.35
C LEU A 243 -8.71 8.49 14.33
N ASN A 244 -9.29 9.69 14.22
CA ASN A 244 -8.60 10.98 14.23
C ASN A 244 -9.37 12.02 15.07
N PRO A 245 -9.54 11.79 16.39
CA PRO A 245 -10.38 12.63 17.26
C PRO A 245 -9.87 14.08 17.35
N GLU A 246 -8.55 14.28 17.31
CA GLU A 246 -7.92 15.61 17.37
C GLU A 246 -7.83 16.30 16.00
N ASN A 247 -8.39 15.68 14.95
CA ASN A 247 -8.37 16.20 13.58
C ASN A 247 -6.96 16.53 13.06
N GLU A 248 -5.96 15.73 13.45
CA GLU A 248 -4.56 15.90 13.11
C GLU A 248 -4.35 15.68 11.59
N PRO A 249 -3.83 16.66 10.84
CA PRO A 249 -3.53 16.49 9.42
C PRO A 249 -2.52 15.37 9.18
N GLY A 250 -2.84 14.44 8.27
CA GLY A 250 -1.97 13.31 7.93
C GLY A 250 -2.18 12.06 8.80
N ARG A 251 -2.89 12.16 9.93
CA ARG A 251 -3.22 11.02 10.79
C ARG A 251 -4.04 9.94 10.06
N LEU A 252 -4.99 10.34 9.22
CA LEU A 252 -5.91 9.41 8.55
C LEU A 252 -5.91 9.61 7.03
N THR A 253 -5.65 8.51 6.32
CA THR A 253 -5.75 8.40 4.85
C THR A 253 -7.02 7.63 4.46
N LEU A 254 -7.92 8.29 3.73
CA LEU A 254 -9.12 7.68 3.17
C LEU A 254 -8.82 7.09 1.78
N ILE A 255 -8.87 5.76 1.70
CA ILE A 255 -8.46 4.99 0.52
C ILE A 255 -9.71 4.63 -0.30
N ALA A 256 -10.09 5.48 -1.25
CA ALA A 256 -11.25 5.33 -2.13
C ALA A 256 -11.08 4.16 -3.10
N ARG A 257 -12.04 3.22 -3.12
CA ARG A 257 -12.02 2.04 -3.99
C ARG A 257 -13.41 1.66 -4.49
N PHE A 258 -13.99 2.51 -5.32
CA PHE A 258 -15.39 2.40 -5.74
C PHE A 258 -15.57 1.55 -7.00
N GLY A 259 -14.56 1.49 -7.85
CA GLY A 259 -14.67 1.00 -9.22
C GLY A 259 -14.95 2.17 -10.17
N SER A 260 -14.43 2.03 -11.39
CA SER A 260 -14.54 3.03 -12.48
C SER A 260 -15.96 3.42 -12.85
N ASP A 261 -16.94 2.57 -12.56
CA ASP A 261 -18.35 2.82 -12.88
C ASP A 261 -19.14 3.44 -11.70
N LYS A 262 -18.53 3.53 -10.50
CA LYS A 262 -19.21 3.99 -9.28
C LYS A 262 -18.54 5.18 -8.60
N VAL A 263 -17.26 5.45 -8.89
CA VAL A 263 -16.49 6.51 -8.23
C VAL A 263 -17.17 7.88 -8.35
N ALA A 264 -17.71 8.24 -9.52
CA ALA A 264 -18.40 9.52 -9.76
C ALA A 264 -19.66 9.70 -8.90
N ASP A 265 -20.38 8.63 -8.60
CA ASP A 265 -21.66 8.69 -7.87
C ASP A 265 -21.49 8.68 -6.34
N HIS A 266 -20.38 8.10 -5.87
CA HIS A 266 -20.14 7.85 -4.45
C HIS A 266 -19.14 8.84 -3.84
N LEU A 267 -17.96 9.02 -4.46
CA LEU A 267 -16.86 9.79 -3.87
C LEU A 267 -17.24 11.26 -3.59
N PRO A 268 -17.92 12.01 -4.48
CA PRO A 268 -18.28 13.40 -4.21
C PRO A 268 -19.17 13.60 -2.98
N LYS A 269 -20.01 12.61 -2.62
CA LYS A 269 -20.84 12.66 -1.41
C LYS A 269 -19.97 12.63 -0.15
N LEU A 270 -18.96 11.77 -0.13
CA LEU A 270 -18.03 11.64 0.99
C LEU A 270 -17.12 12.88 1.10
N LEU A 271 -16.57 13.35 -0.02
CA LEU A 271 -15.73 14.55 -0.08
C LEU A 271 -16.47 15.77 0.48
N ARG A 272 -17.73 15.98 0.07
CA ARG A 272 -18.55 17.10 0.55
C ARG A 272 -18.81 17.02 2.05
N ALA A 273 -19.09 15.84 2.59
CA ALA A 273 -19.31 15.67 4.02
C ALA A 273 -18.03 15.96 4.83
N VAL A 274 -16.89 15.37 4.44
CA VAL A 274 -15.58 15.62 5.08
C VAL A 274 -15.21 17.10 5.03
N LYS A 275 -15.39 17.76 3.88
CA LYS A 275 -15.12 19.19 3.71
C LYS A 275 -16.06 20.05 4.55
N LYS A 276 -17.36 19.73 4.58
CA LYS A 276 -18.38 20.47 5.34
C LYS A 276 -18.08 20.44 6.84
N GLU A 277 -17.68 19.29 7.36
CA GLU A 277 -17.37 19.09 8.78
C GLU A 277 -15.91 19.45 9.13
N GLY A 278 -15.15 20.04 8.20
CA GLY A 278 -13.80 20.55 8.45
C GLY A 278 -12.77 19.49 8.80
N ARG A 279 -12.92 18.25 8.32
CA ARG A 279 -12.04 17.13 8.67
C ARG A 279 -10.78 17.09 7.81
N SER A 280 -9.63 16.95 8.46
CA SER A 280 -8.30 16.90 7.89
C SER A 280 -7.91 15.45 7.62
N VAL A 281 -7.91 15.06 6.35
CA VAL A 281 -7.59 13.70 5.89
C VAL A 281 -6.79 13.75 4.59
N VAL A 282 -6.06 12.68 4.31
CA VAL A 282 -5.44 12.46 3.00
C VAL A 282 -6.38 11.60 2.16
N TRP A 283 -6.70 12.03 0.94
CA TRP A 283 -7.45 11.20 -0.01
C TRP A 283 -6.50 10.42 -0.90
N SER A 284 -6.74 9.12 -1.01
CA SER A 284 -5.97 8.21 -1.86
C SER A 284 -6.92 7.40 -2.75
N SER A 285 -6.51 7.15 -3.99
CA SER A 285 -7.24 6.27 -4.92
C SER A 285 -6.63 4.86 -4.91
N ASP A 286 -7.47 3.86 -4.65
CA ASP A 286 -7.21 2.44 -4.88
C ASP A 286 -8.08 1.97 -6.06
N PRO A 287 -7.60 2.17 -7.30
CA PRO A 287 -8.33 1.84 -8.52
C PRO A 287 -8.33 0.33 -8.83
N MET A 288 -7.83 -0.51 -7.92
CA MET A 288 -7.63 -1.95 -8.16
C MET A 288 -8.80 -2.77 -7.61
N HIS A 289 -9.12 -2.59 -6.33
CA HIS A 289 -10.07 -3.45 -5.63
C HIS A 289 -11.53 -3.22 -6.01
N GLY A 290 -11.86 -2.08 -6.63
CA GLY A 290 -13.20 -1.80 -7.17
C GLY A 290 -13.44 -2.37 -8.58
N ASN A 291 -12.37 -2.68 -9.33
CA ASN A 291 -12.42 -3.07 -10.75
C ASN A 291 -12.13 -4.57 -10.99
N THR A 292 -12.30 -5.42 -9.99
CA THR A 292 -12.07 -6.87 -10.13
C THR A 292 -13.27 -7.54 -10.79
N ILE A 293 -13.03 -8.31 -11.85
CA ILE A 293 -14.01 -9.16 -12.53
C ILE A 293 -13.55 -10.62 -12.53
N GLU A 294 -14.46 -11.54 -12.77
CA GLU A 294 -14.15 -12.94 -13.01
C GLU A 294 -14.26 -13.25 -14.51
N ALA A 295 -13.19 -13.81 -15.08
CA ALA A 295 -13.11 -14.21 -16.48
C ALA A 295 -12.38 -15.55 -16.59
N ALA A 296 -13.00 -16.53 -17.24
CA ALA A 296 -12.45 -17.88 -17.40
C ALA A 296 -12.00 -18.55 -16.08
N GLY A 297 -12.72 -18.30 -14.97
CA GLY A 297 -12.37 -18.84 -13.64
C GLY A 297 -11.21 -18.12 -12.94
N TYR A 298 -10.66 -17.07 -13.54
CA TYR A 298 -9.62 -16.22 -12.95
C TYR A 298 -10.17 -14.85 -12.57
N LYS A 299 -9.69 -14.33 -11.43
CA LYS A 299 -9.92 -12.94 -11.06
C LYS A 299 -8.95 -12.04 -11.82
N THR A 300 -9.47 -11.12 -12.62
CA THR A 300 -8.68 -10.17 -13.41
C THR A 300 -9.17 -8.73 -13.25
N ARG A 301 -8.37 -7.76 -13.69
CA ARG A 301 -8.64 -6.33 -13.61
C ARG A 301 -8.23 -5.67 -14.92
N PRO A 302 -9.20 -5.25 -15.77
CA PRO A 302 -8.88 -4.54 -17.00
C PRO A 302 -8.16 -3.22 -16.70
N PHE A 303 -7.01 -2.99 -17.36
CA PHE A 303 -6.17 -1.82 -17.09
C PHE A 303 -6.90 -0.50 -17.41
N ASP A 304 -7.72 -0.45 -18.46
CA ASP A 304 -8.52 0.73 -18.79
C ASP A 304 -9.48 1.15 -17.66
N ARG A 305 -10.02 0.17 -16.92
CA ARG A 305 -10.89 0.46 -15.76
C ARG A 305 -10.08 1.01 -14.59
N ILE A 306 -8.87 0.50 -14.37
CA ILE A 306 -7.95 1.02 -13.36
C ILE A 306 -7.63 2.49 -13.68
N LEU A 307 -7.24 2.79 -14.92
CA LEU A 307 -6.93 4.15 -15.35
C LEU A 307 -8.14 5.08 -15.26
N LYS A 308 -9.32 4.62 -15.72
CA LYS A 308 -10.57 5.40 -15.68
C LYS A 308 -10.95 5.80 -14.25
N GLU A 309 -10.77 4.92 -13.26
CA GLU A 309 -11.05 5.27 -11.86
C GLU A 309 -10.07 6.34 -11.32
N VAL A 310 -8.78 6.26 -11.66
CA VAL A 310 -7.82 7.32 -11.32
C VAL A 310 -8.20 8.64 -11.97
N GLN A 311 -8.53 8.63 -13.26
CA GLN A 311 -8.93 9.84 -13.99
C GLN A 311 -10.19 10.48 -13.43
N THR A 312 -11.16 9.68 -12.99
CA THR A 312 -12.42 10.19 -12.41
C THR A 312 -12.26 10.64 -10.95
N PHE A 313 -11.21 10.17 -10.27
CA PHE A 313 -10.90 10.57 -8.90
C PHE A 313 -10.36 12.02 -8.84
N PHE A 314 -9.57 12.43 -9.83
CA PHE A 314 -9.05 13.80 -9.97
C PHE A 314 -10.09 14.72 -10.63
#